data_AF-A0A6M8BET5-F1
#
_entry.id   AF-A0A6M8BET5-F1
#
_cell.length_a   1.000
_cell.length_b   1.000
_cell.length_c   1.000
_cell.angle_alpha   90.00
_cell.angle_beta   90.00
_cell.angle_gamma   90.00
#
_symmetry.space_group_name_H-M   'P 1'
#
loop_
_entity.id
_entity.type
_entity.pdbx_description
1 polymer ?
#
loop_
_entity_poly.entity_id
_entity_poly.type
_entity_poly.pdbx_seq_one_letter_code
_entity_poly.pdbx_strand_id
1 'polypeptide(L)'
;MSDCCDRTNEAPLAGGELGIAPKTFMTISAIAPQLAIAIDRGLQFALFNSCKGLDIANSLLDLGFSQVAVMREPIHNRVAQAFLIQFLQGLTQRLDVHQSLVQATHTLRAEQNITYPSAHLVPSFFCHPATQPYTLPAPPRLRPKLHEFMAVAGLIGLSLFPSMQDWLLGQRLLVQAQYRNITRQVATGAPPVLMVQIDPESVRRAGLQTPWPMDRAYLAQLVERLSALEAKVIGIDYLLDQPQPVQDTQLTAALQTAQRQYGTRFVLSSSYDTQANHWLRPMAMFLHPNWALAGDADLYGEPNAQVYHAPLELSGELGAVPPFSYQVARLAQAQWYPKRPPPTSIRPGLLTRLGYDVQQMWLHPIVDFSLPPDRMFQKVPAWQVFDPTHPMC
;
A
#
# COMPACT_ATOMS: atom_id res chain seq x y z
N MET A 1 -3.06 -11.26 -17.98
CA MET A 1 -2.97 -11.46 -16.51
C MET A 1 -3.40 -12.89 -16.25
N SER A 2 -2.50 -13.82 -16.59
CA SER A 2 -2.76 -15.26 -16.73
C SER A 2 -1.39 -15.93 -16.85
N ASP A 3 -0.56 -15.89 -15.81
CA ASP A 3 0.81 -16.43 -15.89
C ASP A 3 1.33 -16.97 -14.54
N CYS A 4 0.45 -17.36 -13.62
CA CYS A 4 0.87 -18.10 -12.43
C CYS A 4 0.72 -19.63 -12.56
N CYS A 5 0.16 -20.16 -13.65
CA CYS A 5 -0.24 -21.58 -13.70
C CYS A 5 0.25 -22.39 -14.91
N ASP A 6 1.10 -21.84 -15.77
CA ASP A 6 1.68 -22.64 -16.85
C ASP A 6 3.08 -23.13 -16.47
N ARG A 7 3.11 -24.26 -15.76
CA ARG A 7 4.05 -25.32 -16.12
C ARG A 7 3.49 -26.73 -15.89
N THR A 8 3.94 -27.53 -16.84
CA THR A 8 3.65 -28.91 -17.24
C THR A 8 3.94 -29.96 -16.18
N ASN A 9 3.19 -31.06 -16.28
CA ASN A 9 3.50 -32.39 -15.76
C ASN A 9 5.02 -32.66 -15.73
N GLU A 10 5.53 -33.04 -14.55
CA GLU A 10 6.48 -34.13 -14.31
C GLU A 10 7.24 -33.91 -12.99
N ALA A 11 6.69 -34.46 -11.89
CA ALA A 11 7.45 -34.96 -10.74
C ALA A 11 6.50 -35.80 -9.86
N PRO A 12 6.37 -37.12 -10.09
CA PRO A 12 5.48 -38.00 -9.33
C PRO A 12 5.86 -38.18 -7.83
N LEU A 13 6.86 -37.45 -7.34
CA LEU A 13 7.53 -37.69 -6.06
C LEU A 13 7.34 -36.57 -5.02
N ALA A 14 6.69 -35.45 -5.36
CA ALA A 14 6.73 -34.23 -4.53
C ALA A 14 5.48 -33.95 -3.66
N GLY A 15 4.39 -34.74 -3.77
CA GLY A 15 3.23 -34.61 -2.87
C GLY A 15 2.45 -33.28 -2.96
N GLY A 16 2.53 -32.61 -4.10
CA GLY A 16 1.87 -31.31 -4.33
C GLY A 16 2.69 -30.10 -3.86
N GLU A 17 2.47 -28.96 -4.52
CA GLU A 17 3.23 -27.71 -4.31
C GLU A 17 2.30 -26.52 -4.01
N LEU A 18 2.77 -25.62 -3.16
CA LEU A 18 2.14 -24.35 -2.77
C LEU A 18 2.94 -23.18 -3.31
N GLY A 19 2.32 -22.30 -4.09
CA GLY A 19 2.95 -21.05 -4.54
C GLY A 19 2.97 -20.01 -3.42
N ILE A 20 4.15 -19.58 -2.99
CA ILE A 20 4.32 -18.58 -1.91
C ILE A 20 4.64 -17.19 -2.48
N ALA A 21 5.37 -17.15 -3.59
CA ALA A 21 5.70 -15.92 -4.32
C ALA A 21 5.82 -16.23 -5.82
N PRO A 22 5.92 -15.23 -6.70
CA PRO A 22 6.16 -15.47 -8.13
C PRO A 22 7.38 -16.37 -8.32
N LYS A 23 7.18 -17.51 -9.02
CA LYS A 23 8.22 -18.54 -9.26
C LYS A 23 8.81 -19.19 -7.99
N THR A 24 8.16 -19.04 -6.84
CA THR A 24 8.61 -19.63 -5.57
C THR A 24 7.53 -20.57 -5.06
N PHE A 25 7.88 -21.84 -4.95
CA PHE A 25 6.98 -22.91 -4.56
C PHE A 25 7.53 -23.65 -3.34
N MET A 26 6.64 -24.27 -2.56
CA MET A 26 6.97 -25.07 -1.39
C MET A 26 6.18 -26.36 -1.43
N THR A 27 6.84 -27.49 -1.22
CA THR A 27 6.19 -28.80 -1.20
C THR A 27 5.43 -29.02 0.11
N ILE A 28 4.41 -29.88 0.09
CA ILE A 28 3.72 -30.31 1.32
C ILE A 28 4.70 -31.02 2.27
N SER A 29 5.67 -31.76 1.74
CA SER A 29 6.71 -32.40 2.54
C SER A 29 7.56 -31.41 3.35
N ALA A 30 7.76 -30.18 2.87
CA ALA A 30 8.51 -29.16 3.59
C ALA A 30 7.78 -28.64 4.85
N ILE A 31 6.44 -28.73 4.87
CA ILE A 31 5.60 -28.31 5.99
C ILE A 31 5.05 -29.49 6.81
N ALA A 32 5.37 -30.72 6.40
CA ALA A 32 4.90 -31.94 7.06
C ALA A 32 5.21 -31.99 8.56
N PRO A 33 6.41 -31.61 9.05
CA PRO A 33 6.69 -31.62 10.49
C PRO A 33 5.77 -30.70 11.29
N GLN A 34 5.47 -29.51 10.77
CA GLN A 34 4.59 -28.54 11.42
C GLN A 34 3.14 -29.00 11.37
N LEU A 35 2.72 -29.61 10.26
CA LEU A 35 1.39 -30.20 10.13
C LEU A 35 1.21 -31.38 11.09
N ALA A 36 2.21 -32.25 11.25
CA ALA A 36 2.16 -33.35 12.22
C ALA A 36 1.97 -32.84 13.65
N ILE A 37 2.69 -31.77 14.05
CA ILE A 37 2.49 -31.12 15.35
C ILE A 37 1.07 -30.55 15.48
N ALA A 38 0.53 -29.96 14.41
CA ALA A 38 -0.83 -29.41 14.44
C ALA A 38 -1.89 -30.51 14.55
N ILE A 39 -1.73 -31.63 13.85
CA ILE A 39 -2.59 -32.81 13.93
C ILE A 39 -2.57 -33.39 15.35
N ASP A 40 -1.38 -33.57 15.94
CA ASP A 40 -1.22 -34.03 17.33
C ASP A 40 -1.90 -33.09 18.33
N ARG A 41 -1.96 -31.79 18.03
CA ARG A 41 -2.68 -30.77 18.82
C ARG A 41 -4.17 -30.65 18.49
N GLY A 42 -4.72 -31.55 17.68
CA GLY A 42 -6.16 -31.63 17.41
C GLY A 42 -6.62 -30.88 16.16
N LEU A 43 -5.75 -30.65 15.16
CA LEU A 43 -6.18 -30.19 13.84
C LEU A 43 -7.00 -31.29 13.14
N GLN A 44 -8.26 -31.01 12.82
CA GLN A 44 -9.23 -32.02 12.34
C GLN A 44 -9.58 -31.90 10.85
N PHE A 45 -9.41 -30.72 10.26
CA PHE A 45 -9.85 -30.42 8.90
C PHE A 45 -8.91 -29.42 8.21
N ALA A 46 -8.67 -29.62 6.92
CA ALA A 46 -7.97 -28.67 6.07
C ALA A 46 -8.75 -28.36 4.78
N LEU A 47 -8.80 -27.08 4.42
CA LEU A 47 -9.36 -26.61 3.15
C LEU A 47 -8.27 -25.96 2.31
N PHE A 48 -7.99 -26.54 1.14
CA PHE A 48 -7.13 -25.96 0.11
C PHE A 48 -7.99 -25.40 -1.02
N ASN A 49 -8.39 -24.14 -0.84
CA ASN A 49 -9.21 -23.39 -1.80
C ASN A 49 -8.38 -22.84 -2.98
N SER A 50 -7.53 -23.68 -3.57
CA SER A 50 -6.61 -23.33 -4.65
C SER A 50 -6.46 -24.47 -5.66
N CYS A 51 -6.10 -24.14 -6.89
CA CYS A 51 -6.00 -25.05 -8.04
C CYS A 51 -5.15 -26.32 -7.78
N LYS A 52 -5.53 -27.45 -8.40
CA LYS A 52 -4.77 -28.74 -8.46
C LYS A 52 -4.44 -29.35 -7.09
N GLY A 53 -5.45 -29.55 -6.25
CA GLY A 53 -5.26 -30.04 -4.89
C GLY A 53 -5.29 -31.57 -4.69
N LEU A 54 -5.34 -32.39 -5.75
CA LEU A 54 -5.40 -33.86 -5.59
C LEU A 54 -4.13 -34.44 -4.95
N ASP A 55 -2.95 -34.05 -5.42
CA ASP A 55 -1.67 -34.51 -4.85
C ASP A 55 -1.48 -34.00 -3.42
N ILE A 56 -1.99 -32.79 -3.14
CA ILE A 56 -2.03 -32.20 -1.81
C ILE A 56 -2.95 -33.03 -0.90
N ALA A 57 -4.15 -33.39 -1.37
CA ALA A 57 -5.09 -34.21 -0.60
C ALA A 57 -4.48 -35.55 -0.21
N ASN A 58 -3.87 -36.27 -1.16
CA ASN A 58 -3.20 -37.54 -0.87
C ASN A 58 -2.10 -37.39 0.18
N SER A 59 -1.22 -36.39 0.01
CA SER A 59 -0.12 -36.15 0.95
C SER A 59 -0.60 -35.80 2.36
N LEU A 60 -1.72 -35.08 2.48
CA LEU A 60 -2.30 -34.75 3.78
C LEU A 60 -2.96 -35.95 4.44
N LEU A 61 -3.66 -36.78 3.66
CA LEU A 61 -4.23 -38.03 4.16
C LEU A 61 -3.12 -38.97 4.66
N ASP A 62 -2.02 -39.10 3.90
CA ASP A 62 -0.84 -39.89 4.29
C ASP A 62 -0.17 -39.35 5.57
N LEU A 63 -0.22 -38.03 5.79
CA LEU A 63 0.26 -37.39 7.02
C LEU A 63 -0.69 -37.57 8.23
N GLY A 64 -1.87 -38.18 8.03
CA GLY A 64 -2.82 -38.47 9.09
C GLY A 64 -3.96 -37.47 9.22
N PHE A 65 -4.20 -36.60 8.23
CA PHE A 65 -5.44 -35.84 8.21
C PHE A 65 -6.63 -36.76 8.02
N SER A 66 -7.65 -36.59 8.88
CA SER A 66 -8.88 -37.36 8.74
C SER A 66 -9.82 -36.83 7.66
N GLN A 67 -9.72 -35.54 7.32
CA GLN A 67 -10.65 -34.81 6.45
C GLN A 67 -9.96 -33.66 5.72
N VAL A 68 -10.09 -33.61 4.39
CA VAL A 68 -9.51 -32.58 3.54
C VAL A 68 -10.50 -32.17 2.45
N ALA A 69 -10.70 -30.87 2.27
CA ALA A 69 -11.40 -30.32 1.11
C ALA A 69 -10.41 -29.64 0.17
N VAL A 70 -10.48 -29.92 -1.12
CA VAL A 70 -9.58 -29.36 -2.14
C VAL A 70 -10.33 -29.00 -3.42
N MET A 71 -9.69 -28.23 -4.30
CA MET A 71 -10.13 -28.04 -5.68
C MET A 71 -9.43 -29.06 -6.59
N ARG A 72 -10.18 -29.96 -7.23
CA ARG A 72 -9.58 -31.01 -8.09
C ARG A 72 -8.86 -30.45 -9.30
N GLU A 73 -9.36 -29.35 -9.82
CA GLU A 73 -8.91 -28.72 -11.06
C GLU A 73 -8.62 -27.22 -10.83
N PRO A 74 -7.96 -26.54 -11.79
CA PRO A 74 -7.82 -25.10 -11.75
C PRO A 74 -9.17 -24.38 -11.67
N ILE A 75 -9.29 -23.43 -10.74
CA ILE A 75 -10.50 -22.64 -10.51
C ILE A 75 -10.19 -21.15 -10.62
N HIS A 76 -11.11 -20.38 -11.18
CA HIS A 76 -10.95 -18.93 -11.29
C HIS A 76 -11.03 -18.27 -9.90
N ASN A 77 -10.15 -17.30 -9.61
CA ASN A 77 -10.03 -16.67 -8.30
C ASN A 77 -11.36 -16.12 -7.75
N ARG A 78 -12.19 -15.52 -8.63
CA ARG A 78 -13.52 -15.02 -8.26
C ARG A 78 -14.45 -16.14 -7.75
N VAL A 79 -14.40 -17.32 -8.36
CA VAL A 79 -15.22 -18.48 -7.96
C VAL A 79 -14.70 -19.05 -6.63
N ALA A 80 -13.38 -19.18 -6.48
CA ALA A 80 -12.77 -19.62 -5.22
C ALA A 80 -13.13 -18.70 -4.04
N GLN A 81 -13.14 -17.39 -4.25
CA GLN A 81 -13.57 -16.42 -3.23
C GLN A 81 -15.05 -16.58 -2.87
N ALA A 82 -15.92 -16.71 -3.87
CA ALA A 82 -17.34 -16.91 -3.64
C ALA A 82 -17.64 -18.24 -2.93
N PHE A 83 -16.97 -19.33 -3.35
CA PHE A 83 -17.02 -20.63 -2.69
C PHE A 83 -16.70 -20.50 -1.20
N LEU A 84 -15.56 -19.87 -0.87
CA LEU A 84 -15.09 -19.75 0.51
C LEU A 84 -16.08 -19.01 1.40
N ILE A 85 -16.67 -17.92 0.90
CA ILE A 85 -17.69 -17.16 1.64
C ILE A 85 -18.89 -18.06 1.96
N GLN A 86 -19.43 -18.76 0.96
CA GLN A 86 -20.59 -19.64 1.13
C GLN A 86 -20.28 -20.83 2.05
N PHE A 87 -19.08 -21.41 1.90
CA PHE A 87 -18.61 -22.50 2.74
C PHE A 87 -18.51 -22.08 4.22
N LEU A 88 -17.89 -20.92 4.50
CA LEU A 88 -17.77 -20.39 5.86
C LEU A 88 -19.14 -20.03 6.44
N GLN A 89 -20.07 -19.50 5.63
CA GLN A 89 -21.45 -19.24 6.06
C GLN A 89 -22.14 -20.54 6.52
N GLY A 90 -22.00 -21.63 5.77
CA GLY A 90 -22.50 -22.94 6.17
C GLY A 90 -21.96 -23.39 7.54
N LEU A 91 -20.65 -23.24 7.76
CA LEU A 91 -20.01 -23.58 9.03
C LEU A 91 -20.54 -22.70 10.19
N THR A 92 -20.77 -21.41 9.97
CA THR A 92 -21.35 -20.53 11.02
C THR A 92 -22.79 -20.88 11.37
N GLN A 93 -23.50 -21.54 10.44
CA GLN A 93 -24.85 -22.08 10.66
C GLN A 93 -24.84 -23.46 11.33
N ARG A 94 -23.67 -23.92 11.81
CA ARG A 94 -23.45 -25.23 12.45
C ARG A 94 -23.62 -26.43 11.53
N LEU A 95 -23.53 -26.23 10.22
CA LEU A 95 -23.38 -27.35 9.30
C LEU A 95 -21.99 -27.96 9.46
N ASP A 96 -21.88 -29.26 9.20
CA ASP A 96 -20.58 -29.90 9.09
C ASP A 96 -19.84 -29.49 7.80
N VAL A 97 -18.55 -29.80 7.72
CA VAL A 97 -17.71 -29.44 6.56
C VAL A 97 -18.23 -30.02 5.24
N HIS A 98 -18.84 -31.22 5.26
CA HIS A 98 -19.37 -31.83 4.05
C HIS A 98 -20.66 -31.13 3.62
N GLN A 99 -21.59 -30.91 4.55
CA GLN A 99 -22.82 -30.15 4.33
C GLN A 99 -22.53 -28.73 3.84
N SER A 100 -21.56 -28.06 4.46
CA SER A 100 -21.13 -26.71 4.08
C SER A 100 -20.54 -26.68 2.67
N LEU A 101 -19.79 -27.72 2.29
CA LEU A 101 -19.26 -27.85 0.92
C LEU A 101 -20.38 -28.08 -0.09
N VAL A 102 -21.34 -28.96 0.21
CA VAL A 102 -22.51 -29.21 -0.64
C VAL A 102 -23.34 -27.95 -0.81
N GLN A 103 -23.61 -27.21 0.27
CA GLN A 103 -24.33 -25.95 0.20
C GLN A 103 -23.59 -24.91 -0.66
N ALA A 104 -22.27 -24.77 -0.46
CA ALA A 104 -21.48 -23.84 -1.24
C ALA A 104 -21.48 -24.18 -2.73
N THR A 105 -21.39 -25.46 -3.11
CA THR A 105 -21.45 -25.88 -4.52
C THR A 105 -22.84 -25.65 -5.12
N HIS A 106 -23.92 -25.89 -4.37
CA HIS A 106 -25.28 -25.56 -4.81
C HIS A 106 -25.46 -24.05 -5.06
N THR A 107 -24.98 -23.19 -4.17
CA THR A 107 -25.06 -21.73 -4.36
C THR A 107 -24.25 -21.29 -5.58
N LEU A 108 -23.04 -21.81 -5.78
CA LEU A 108 -22.24 -21.53 -6.98
C LEU A 108 -22.96 -21.95 -8.27
N ARG A 109 -23.65 -23.09 -8.25
CA ARG A 109 -24.46 -23.55 -9.39
C ARG A 109 -25.64 -22.61 -9.67
N ALA A 110 -26.25 -22.02 -8.65
CA ALA A 110 -27.35 -21.09 -8.85
C ALA A 110 -26.87 -19.71 -9.35
N GLU A 111 -25.80 -19.17 -8.76
CA GLU A 111 -25.39 -17.78 -8.97
C GLU A 111 -24.37 -17.58 -10.09
N GLN A 112 -23.51 -18.58 -10.35
CA GLN A 112 -22.32 -18.42 -11.19
C GLN A 112 -22.27 -19.35 -12.40
N ASN A 113 -23.27 -20.23 -12.59
CA ASN A 113 -23.23 -21.25 -13.64
C ASN A 113 -23.29 -20.70 -15.07
N ILE A 114 -23.80 -19.48 -15.28
CA ILE A 114 -23.79 -18.83 -16.60
C ILE A 114 -22.37 -18.34 -16.94
N THR A 115 -21.70 -17.68 -15.99
CA THR A 115 -20.38 -17.06 -16.20
C THR A 115 -19.24 -18.08 -16.07
N TYR A 116 -19.41 -19.08 -15.22
CA TYR A 116 -18.43 -20.11 -14.89
C TYR A 116 -19.10 -21.49 -14.88
N PRO A 117 -19.39 -22.07 -16.06
CA PRO A 117 -20.07 -23.36 -16.15
C PRO A 117 -19.25 -24.45 -15.47
N SER A 118 -19.93 -25.39 -14.83
CA SER A 118 -19.34 -26.57 -14.17
C SER A 118 -18.37 -26.28 -13.01
N ALA A 119 -18.10 -25.02 -12.66
CA ALA A 119 -17.17 -24.69 -11.58
C ALA A 119 -17.62 -25.21 -10.20
N HIS A 120 -18.93 -25.43 -10.03
CA HIS A 120 -19.52 -26.06 -8.84
C HIS A 120 -19.15 -27.54 -8.65
N LEU A 121 -18.60 -28.21 -9.67
CA LEU A 121 -18.17 -29.62 -9.60
C LEU A 121 -16.71 -29.78 -9.17
N VAL A 122 -15.95 -28.69 -9.10
CA VAL A 122 -14.51 -28.70 -8.83
C VAL A 122 -14.19 -28.95 -7.34
N PRO A 123 -14.91 -28.35 -6.36
CA PRO A 123 -14.67 -28.63 -4.95
C PRO A 123 -14.89 -30.10 -4.64
N SER A 124 -13.99 -30.70 -3.86
CA SER A 124 -14.07 -32.12 -3.51
C SER A 124 -13.60 -32.36 -2.09
N PHE A 125 -14.26 -33.33 -1.46
CA PHE A 125 -14.06 -33.68 -0.06
C PHE A 125 -13.54 -35.10 0.03
N PHE A 126 -12.43 -35.25 0.76
CA PHE A 126 -11.79 -36.52 1.07
C PHE A 126 -11.86 -36.73 2.57
N CYS A 127 -12.36 -37.87 3.00
CA CYS A 127 -12.57 -38.18 4.42
C CYS A 127 -12.33 -39.67 4.66
N HIS A 128 -11.69 -40.00 5.76
CA HIS A 128 -11.59 -41.38 6.21
C HIS A 128 -13.00 -41.88 6.62
N PRO A 129 -13.47 -43.05 6.15
CA PRO A 129 -14.86 -43.50 6.35
C PRO A 129 -15.35 -43.56 7.80
N ALA A 130 -14.45 -43.72 8.77
CA ALA A 130 -14.78 -43.80 10.19
C ALA A 130 -14.82 -42.43 10.90
N THR A 131 -14.53 -41.33 10.19
CA THR A 131 -14.42 -40.00 10.79
C THR A 131 -15.75 -39.26 10.70
N GLN A 132 -16.19 -38.67 11.82
CA GLN A 132 -17.32 -37.75 11.79
C GLN A 132 -16.91 -36.41 11.16
N PRO A 133 -17.70 -35.88 10.20
CA PRO A 133 -17.46 -34.58 9.60
C PRO A 133 -17.25 -33.46 10.63
N TYR A 134 -16.17 -32.69 10.47
CA TYR A 134 -15.86 -31.58 11.37
C TYR A 134 -17.00 -30.56 11.42
N THR A 135 -17.32 -30.06 12.60
CA THR A 135 -18.27 -28.97 12.82
C THR A 135 -17.59 -27.87 13.63
N LEU A 136 -17.94 -26.61 13.34
CA LEU A 136 -17.40 -25.51 14.13
C LEU A 136 -17.93 -25.61 15.57
N PRO A 137 -17.08 -25.66 16.59
CA PRO A 137 -17.55 -25.67 17.97
C PRO A 137 -18.33 -24.38 18.25
N ALA A 138 -19.34 -24.48 19.11
CA ALA A 138 -20.04 -23.29 19.58
C ALA A 138 -18.99 -22.32 20.16
N PRO A 139 -19.00 -21.03 19.78
CA PRO A 139 -18.12 -20.08 20.43
C PRO A 139 -18.42 -20.16 21.93
N PRO A 140 -17.40 -20.32 22.79
CA PRO A 140 -17.63 -20.27 24.22
C PRO A 140 -18.36 -18.97 24.52
N ARG A 141 -19.41 -19.03 25.35
CA ARG A 141 -20.04 -17.80 25.86
C ARG A 141 -18.98 -17.09 26.69
N LEU A 142 -18.27 -16.13 26.11
CA LEU A 142 -17.35 -15.27 26.85
C LEU A 142 -18.19 -14.52 27.88
N ARG A 143 -18.09 -14.94 29.13
CA ARG A 143 -18.51 -14.15 30.27
C ARG A 143 -17.23 -13.54 30.82
N PRO A 144 -16.89 -12.30 30.42
CA PRO A 144 -15.65 -11.70 30.84
C PRO A 144 -15.66 -11.65 32.38
N LYS A 145 -14.57 -12.14 32.98
CA LYS A 145 -14.35 -11.98 34.42
C LYS A 145 -14.13 -10.50 34.71
N LEU A 146 -14.35 -10.07 35.96
CA LEU A 146 -14.20 -8.66 36.34
C LEU A 146 -12.82 -8.10 35.98
N HIS A 147 -11.73 -8.86 36.16
CA HIS A 147 -10.39 -8.40 35.78
C HIS A 147 -10.19 -8.31 34.26
N GLU A 148 -10.81 -9.19 33.47
CA GLU A 148 -10.79 -9.11 32.00
C GLU A 148 -11.53 -7.86 31.53
N PHE A 149 -12.67 -7.55 32.15
CA PHE A 149 -13.40 -6.31 31.90
C PHE A 149 -12.55 -5.09 32.26
N MET A 150 -11.94 -5.07 33.45
CA MET A 150 -11.07 -3.96 33.88
C MET A 150 -9.84 -3.81 32.97
N ALA A 151 -9.24 -4.92 32.52
CA ALA A 151 -8.12 -4.90 31.59
C ALA A 151 -8.53 -4.32 30.23
N VAL A 152 -9.66 -4.75 29.68
CA VAL A 152 -10.20 -4.23 28.41
C VAL A 152 -10.56 -2.76 28.57
N ALA A 153 -11.23 -2.36 29.65
CA ALA A 153 -11.56 -0.97 29.92
C ALA A 153 -10.30 -0.09 30.06
N GLY A 154 -9.26 -0.60 30.73
CA GLY A 154 -7.96 0.05 30.84
C GLY A 154 -7.27 0.22 29.49
N LEU A 155 -7.27 -0.82 28.65
CA LEU A 155 -6.73 -0.76 27.29
C LEU A 155 -7.50 0.24 26.42
N ILE A 156 -8.83 0.27 26.52
CA ILE A 156 -9.66 1.27 25.84
C ILE A 156 -9.31 2.68 26.33
N GLY A 157 -9.22 2.88 27.65
CA GLY A 157 -8.82 4.17 28.24
C GLY A 157 -7.45 4.64 27.78
N LEU A 158 -6.45 3.75 27.75
CA LEU A 158 -5.11 4.05 27.24
C LEU A 158 -5.13 4.36 25.74
N SER A 159 -5.95 3.64 24.97
CA SER A 159 -6.10 3.86 23.52
C SER A 159 -6.77 5.18 23.18
N LEU A 160 -7.47 5.82 24.11
CA LEU A 160 -8.09 7.14 23.93
C LEU A 160 -7.11 8.30 24.12
N PHE A 161 -5.92 8.06 24.70
CA PHE A 161 -4.92 9.08 25.00
C PHE A 161 -3.99 9.29 23.80
N PRO A 162 -4.02 10.45 23.09
CA PRO A 162 -3.28 10.65 21.84
C PRO A 162 -1.77 10.39 21.98
N SER A 163 -1.13 10.87 23.04
CA SER A 163 0.30 10.66 23.25
C SER A 163 0.68 9.17 23.42
N MET A 164 -0.24 8.35 23.94
CA MET A 164 -0.03 6.90 24.02
C MET A 164 -0.16 6.27 22.62
N GLN A 165 -1.09 6.74 21.80
CA GLN A 165 -1.24 6.29 20.40
C GLN A 165 0.03 6.62 19.60
N ASP A 166 0.55 7.84 19.72
CA ASP A 166 1.77 8.26 19.00
C ASP A 166 2.99 7.46 19.44
N TRP A 167 3.12 7.22 20.75
CA TRP A 167 4.20 6.40 21.28
C TRP A 167 4.11 4.95 20.77
N LEU A 168 2.93 4.33 20.82
CA LEU A 168 2.70 2.97 20.30
C LEU A 168 2.94 2.88 18.78
N LEU A 169 2.52 3.90 18.02
CA LEU A 169 2.78 4.00 16.59
C LEU A 169 4.28 4.11 16.31
N GLY A 170 5.00 4.93 17.07
CA GLY A 170 6.45 5.03 17.01
C GLY A 170 7.17 3.70 17.30
N GLN A 171 6.75 2.98 18.35
CA GLN A 171 7.29 1.65 18.66
C GLN A 171 7.04 0.66 17.52
N ARG A 172 5.84 0.67 16.94
CA ARG A 172 5.52 -0.17 15.79
C ARG A 172 6.40 0.14 14.59
N LEU A 173 6.57 1.42 14.25
CA LEU A 173 7.43 1.85 13.14
C LEU A 173 8.89 1.42 13.36
N LEU A 174 9.37 1.52 14.60
CA LEU A 174 10.72 1.06 14.98
C LEU A 174 10.88 -0.46 14.76
N VAL A 175 9.94 -1.27 15.26
CA VAL A 175 9.96 -2.73 15.07
C VAL A 175 9.92 -3.10 13.60
N GLN A 176 9.08 -2.43 12.80
CA GLN A 176 9.02 -2.64 11.35
C GLN A 176 10.34 -2.28 10.66
N ALA A 177 10.94 -1.13 11.00
CA ALA A 177 12.24 -0.72 10.46
C ALA A 177 13.35 -1.74 10.80
N GLN A 178 13.40 -2.20 12.05
CA GLN A 178 14.34 -3.24 12.49
C GLN A 178 14.13 -4.55 11.73
N TYR A 179 12.88 -5.03 11.65
CA TYR A 179 12.53 -6.25 10.94
C TYR A 179 12.98 -6.19 9.47
N ARG A 180 12.72 -5.07 8.77
CA ARG A 180 13.14 -4.89 7.37
C ARG A 180 14.65 -4.87 7.20
N ASN A 181 15.36 -4.24 8.14
CA ASN A 181 16.82 -4.22 8.11
C ASN A 181 17.39 -5.64 8.31
N ILE A 182 16.87 -6.37 9.31
CA ILE A 182 17.27 -7.76 9.60
C ILE A 182 16.96 -8.69 8.41
N THR A 183 15.80 -8.53 7.78
CA THR A 183 15.35 -9.34 6.64
C THR A 183 15.83 -8.82 5.29
N ARG A 184 16.66 -7.77 5.26
CA ARG A 184 17.20 -7.14 4.04
C ARG A 184 16.13 -6.72 3.02
N GLN A 185 14.98 -6.24 3.51
CA GLN A 185 13.88 -5.72 2.71
C GLN A 185 14.03 -4.21 2.36
N VAL A 186 15.17 -3.62 2.67
CA VAL A 186 15.52 -2.23 2.30
C VAL A 186 16.36 -2.29 1.03
N ALA A 187 15.95 -1.52 0.01
CA ALA A 187 16.67 -1.47 -1.26
C ALA A 187 18.12 -0.96 -1.06
N THR A 188 19.08 -1.63 -1.68
CA THR A 188 20.51 -1.32 -1.57
C THR A 188 21.04 -0.42 -2.68
N GLY A 189 20.23 -0.15 -3.73
CA GLY A 189 20.60 0.70 -4.86
C GLY A 189 20.49 2.20 -4.57
N ALA A 190 20.88 3.01 -5.56
CA ALA A 190 20.72 4.46 -5.50
C ALA A 190 19.22 4.82 -5.36
N PRO A 191 18.87 5.79 -4.51
CA PRO A 191 17.49 6.21 -4.35
C PRO A 191 16.90 6.73 -5.68
N PRO A 192 15.64 6.42 -6.00
CA PRO A 192 15.05 6.78 -7.28
C PRO A 192 14.66 8.26 -7.38
N VAL A 193 14.73 9.02 -6.28
CA VAL A 193 14.34 10.43 -6.23
C VAL A 193 15.57 11.28 -5.94
N LEU A 194 15.87 12.20 -6.86
CA LEU A 194 16.89 13.23 -6.66
C LEU A 194 16.28 14.41 -5.87
N MET A 195 16.82 14.69 -4.68
CA MET A 195 16.47 15.86 -3.89
C MET A 195 17.52 16.95 -4.11
N VAL A 196 17.14 17.99 -4.87
CA VAL A 196 17.98 19.17 -5.08
C VAL A 196 17.78 20.12 -3.90
N GLN A 197 18.81 20.29 -3.08
CA GLN A 197 18.75 21.09 -1.86
C GLN A 197 19.32 22.48 -2.11
N ILE A 198 18.51 23.52 -1.94
CA ILE A 198 18.98 24.91 -1.93
C ILE A 198 19.55 25.19 -0.54
N ASP A 199 20.79 24.74 -0.33
CA ASP A 199 21.53 24.86 0.91
C ASP A 199 22.18 26.27 1.08
N PRO A 200 22.70 26.63 2.27
CA PRO A 200 23.31 27.93 2.49
C PRO A 200 24.48 28.25 1.54
N GLU A 201 25.21 27.24 1.08
CA GLU A 201 26.28 27.43 0.09
C GLU A 201 25.71 27.77 -1.30
N SER A 202 24.62 27.12 -1.72
CA SER A 202 23.91 27.45 -2.96
C SER A 202 23.43 28.90 -2.96
N VAL A 203 22.85 29.36 -1.85
CA VAL A 203 22.39 30.74 -1.68
C VAL A 203 23.56 31.73 -1.79
N ARG A 204 24.69 31.45 -1.12
CA ARG A 204 25.90 32.29 -1.18
C ARG A 204 26.48 32.37 -2.59
N ARG A 205 26.64 31.22 -3.27
CA ARG A 205 27.22 31.16 -4.62
C ARG A 205 26.34 31.83 -5.66
N ALA A 206 25.03 31.73 -5.49
CA ALA A 206 24.06 32.41 -6.34
C ALA A 206 23.97 33.92 -6.07
N GLY A 207 24.66 34.44 -5.04
CA GLY A 207 24.64 35.86 -4.69
C GLY A 207 23.28 36.35 -4.19
N LEU A 208 22.43 35.45 -3.68
CA LEU A 208 21.09 35.78 -3.22
C LEU A 208 21.16 36.48 -1.85
N GLN A 209 20.58 37.68 -1.77
CA GLN A 209 20.61 38.49 -0.54
C GLN A 209 19.56 38.05 0.48
N THR A 210 18.40 37.58 -0.01
CA THR A 210 17.29 37.11 0.83
C THR A 210 16.83 35.73 0.36
N PRO A 211 16.82 34.71 1.23
CA PRO A 211 16.34 33.38 0.88
C PRO A 211 14.80 33.25 0.88
N TRP A 212 14.09 34.23 1.43
CA TRP A 212 12.62 34.25 1.47
C TRP A 212 12.07 35.66 1.16
N PRO A 213 11.12 35.80 0.22
CA PRO A 213 10.67 34.77 -0.71
C PRO A 213 11.78 34.32 -1.67
N MET A 214 11.74 33.07 -2.11
CA MET A 214 12.80 32.51 -2.97
C MET A 214 12.80 33.20 -4.34
N ASP A 215 14.00 33.57 -4.82
CA ASP A 215 14.17 34.26 -6.11
C ASP A 215 13.72 33.37 -7.29
N ARG A 216 12.76 33.88 -8.08
CA ARG A 216 12.15 33.10 -9.18
C ARG A 216 13.10 32.92 -10.37
N ALA A 217 14.06 33.83 -10.58
CA ALA A 217 15.06 33.70 -11.63
C ALA A 217 16.02 32.54 -11.32
N TYR A 218 16.38 32.37 -10.05
CA TYR A 218 17.18 31.23 -9.61
C TYR A 218 16.42 29.89 -9.75
N LEU A 219 15.13 29.86 -9.40
CA LEU A 219 14.28 28.69 -9.65
C LEU A 219 14.16 28.38 -11.15
N ALA A 220 14.06 29.42 -12.00
CA ALA A 220 14.01 29.25 -13.46
C ALA A 220 15.28 28.57 -13.99
N GLN A 221 16.45 29.02 -13.54
CA GLN A 221 17.75 28.41 -13.92
C GLN A 221 17.84 26.93 -13.48
N LEU A 222 17.36 26.61 -12.27
CA LEU A 222 17.30 25.22 -11.82
C LEU A 222 16.37 24.36 -12.67
N VAL A 223 15.18 24.88 -13.00
CA VAL A 223 14.23 24.19 -13.89
C VAL A 223 14.85 23.90 -15.25
N GLU A 224 15.45 24.91 -15.89
CA GLU A 224 16.10 24.75 -17.19
C GLU A 224 17.21 23.70 -17.15
N ARG A 225 18.07 23.76 -16.12
CA ARG A 225 19.20 22.85 -15.98
C ARG A 225 18.75 21.42 -15.69
N LEU A 226 17.81 21.22 -14.78
CA LEU A 226 17.28 19.90 -14.45
C LEU A 226 16.51 19.29 -15.63
N SER A 227 15.73 20.08 -16.35
CA SER A 227 15.05 19.62 -17.57
C SER A 227 16.04 19.25 -18.68
N ALA A 228 17.14 20.00 -18.83
CA ALA A 228 18.23 19.66 -19.74
C ALA A 228 18.97 18.37 -19.35
N LEU A 229 18.99 18.02 -18.06
CA LEU A 229 19.43 16.72 -17.55
C LEU A 229 18.33 15.64 -17.65
N GLU A 230 17.33 15.86 -18.49
CA GLU A 230 16.19 14.97 -18.76
C GLU A 230 15.28 14.67 -17.58
N ALA A 231 15.25 15.54 -16.55
CA ALA A 231 14.28 15.42 -15.46
C ALA A 231 12.85 15.47 -16.02
N LYS A 232 12.13 14.36 -15.83
CA LYS A 232 10.80 14.17 -16.38
C LYS A 232 9.70 14.79 -15.53
N VAL A 233 9.86 14.73 -14.20
CA VAL A 233 8.95 15.34 -13.23
C VAL A 233 9.79 16.12 -12.23
N ILE A 234 9.43 17.38 -11.99
CA ILE A 234 10.08 18.26 -11.01
C ILE A 234 9.03 18.72 -10.01
N GLY A 235 9.21 18.36 -8.74
CA GLY A 235 8.47 18.94 -7.62
C GLY A 235 9.22 20.16 -7.09
N ILE A 236 8.56 21.31 -7.01
CA ILE A 236 9.13 22.53 -6.42
C ILE A 236 8.48 22.75 -5.06
N ASP A 237 9.26 22.48 -4.01
CA ASP A 237 8.81 22.63 -2.63
C ASP A 237 8.99 24.05 -2.08
N TYR A 238 8.41 25.02 -2.78
CA TYR A 238 8.38 26.43 -2.40
C TYR A 238 7.00 27.00 -2.69
N LEU A 239 6.48 27.81 -1.76
CA LEU A 239 5.23 28.52 -1.96
C LEU A 239 5.42 29.63 -3.00
N LEU A 240 4.68 29.54 -4.11
CA LEU A 240 4.74 30.48 -5.22
C LEU A 240 3.51 31.41 -5.27
N ASP A 241 3.02 31.84 -4.12
CA ASP A 241 1.78 32.61 -3.91
C ASP A 241 2.00 34.14 -3.96
N GLN A 242 3.20 34.61 -3.62
CA GLN A 242 3.56 36.03 -3.64
C GLN A 242 4.18 36.47 -4.98
N PRO A 243 3.79 37.64 -5.52
CA PRO A 243 4.26 38.13 -6.82
C PRO A 243 5.69 38.69 -6.78
N GLN A 244 6.48 38.38 -7.81
CA GLN A 244 7.78 38.96 -8.14
C GLN A 244 7.79 39.32 -9.65
N PRO A 245 7.15 40.44 -10.07
CA PRO A 245 6.70 40.63 -11.45
C PRO A 245 7.73 40.40 -12.57
N VAL A 246 8.99 40.81 -12.34
CA VAL A 246 10.07 40.64 -13.33
C VAL A 246 10.51 39.17 -13.40
N GLN A 247 10.74 38.54 -12.25
CA GLN A 247 11.24 37.18 -12.15
C GLN A 247 10.15 36.12 -12.39
N ASP A 248 8.87 36.43 -12.12
CA ASP A 248 7.73 35.57 -12.41
C ASP A 248 7.63 35.26 -13.91
N THR A 249 7.87 36.27 -14.75
CA THR A 249 7.89 36.11 -16.21
C THR A 249 9.00 35.14 -16.65
N GLN A 250 10.16 35.21 -15.99
CA GLN A 250 11.29 34.32 -16.28
C GLN A 250 10.97 32.87 -15.87
N LEU A 251 10.42 32.65 -14.67
CA LEU A 251 10.05 31.32 -14.23
C LEU A 251 8.94 30.71 -15.09
N THR A 252 7.91 31.49 -15.45
CA THR A 252 6.87 31.01 -16.37
C THR A 252 7.45 30.61 -17.73
N ALA A 253 8.37 31.41 -18.29
CA ALA A 253 9.03 31.08 -19.55
C ALA A 253 9.88 29.79 -19.44
N ALA A 254 10.62 29.62 -18.34
CA ALA A 254 11.40 28.41 -18.07
C ALA A 254 10.53 27.16 -17.95
N LEU A 255 9.44 27.21 -17.16
CA LEU A 255 8.49 26.10 -17.02
C LEU A 255 7.88 25.68 -18.37
N GLN A 256 7.46 26.66 -19.18
CA GLN A 256 6.90 26.40 -20.50
C GLN A 256 7.93 25.82 -21.47
N THR A 257 9.16 26.35 -21.47
CA THR A 257 10.25 25.87 -22.34
C THR A 257 10.64 24.45 -21.96
N ALA A 258 10.80 24.18 -20.66
CA ALA A 258 11.06 22.85 -20.13
C ALA A 258 10.00 21.82 -20.53
N GLN A 259 8.72 22.19 -20.46
CA GLN A 259 7.63 21.34 -20.95
C GLN A 259 7.77 21.11 -22.46
N ARG A 260 7.90 22.16 -23.27
CA ARG A 260 7.85 22.03 -24.74
C ARG A 260 9.03 21.25 -25.30
N GLN A 261 10.22 21.48 -24.73
CA GLN A 261 11.47 20.91 -25.23
C GLN A 261 11.75 19.51 -24.67
N TYR A 262 11.49 19.30 -23.38
CA TYR A 262 11.89 18.05 -22.69
C TYR A 262 10.70 17.21 -22.20
N GLY A 263 9.47 17.73 -22.33
CA GLY A 263 8.27 17.08 -21.80
C GLY A 263 8.20 17.09 -20.27
N THR A 264 8.95 17.96 -19.60
CA THR A 264 8.98 18.03 -18.12
C THR A 264 7.61 18.47 -17.58
N ARG A 265 7.16 17.80 -16.52
CA ARG A 265 5.93 18.14 -15.78
C ARG A 265 6.28 18.58 -14.36
N PHE A 266 5.41 19.38 -13.76
CA PHE A 266 5.68 20.06 -12.51
C PHE A 266 4.61 19.78 -11.46
N VAL A 267 5.06 19.71 -10.21
CA VAL A 267 4.20 19.82 -9.03
C VAL A 267 4.69 21.01 -8.22
N LEU A 268 3.80 21.93 -7.90
CA LEU A 268 4.10 23.16 -7.18
C LEU A 268 3.41 23.13 -5.82
N SER A 269 4.13 23.49 -4.77
CA SER A 269 3.63 23.44 -3.41
C SER A 269 2.46 24.40 -3.17
N SER A 270 1.45 23.88 -2.51
CA SER A 270 0.36 24.61 -1.87
C SER A 270 0.36 24.30 -0.38
N SER A 271 -0.20 25.19 0.42
CA SER A 271 -0.31 25.03 1.87
C SER A 271 -1.69 25.54 2.31
N TYR A 272 -2.24 24.97 3.39
CA TYR A 272 -3.51 25.43 3.95
C TYR A 272 -3.25 26.35 5.14
N ASP A 273 -3.61 27.62 5.00
CA ASP A 273 -3.53 28.57 6.11
C ASP A 273 -4.72 28.36 7.05
N THR A 274 -4.44 27.77 8.21
CA THR A 274 -5.41 27.49 9.26
C THR A 274 -5.95 28.74 9.96
N GLN A 275 -5.21 29.86 9.94
CA GLN A 275 -5.63 31.12 10.54
C GLN A 275 -6.58 31.88 9.61
N ALA A 276 -6.24 31.93 8.32
CA ALA A 276 -7.04 32.61 7.31
C ALA A 276 -8.11 31.70 6.66
N ASN A 277 -8.12 30.40 7.00
CA ASN A 277 -9.08 29.39 6.56
C ASN A 277 -9.18 29.31 5.03
N HIS A 278 -8.04 29.37 4.34
CA HIS A 278 -7.97 29.33 2.88
C HIS A 278 -6.66 28.68 2.39
N TRP A 279 -6.68 28.21 1.14
CA TRP A 279 -5.51 27.61 0.50
C TRP A 279 -4.57 28.68 -0.07
N LEU A 280 -3.32 28.64 0.36
CA LEU A 280 -2.21 29.35 -0.29
C LEU A 280 -1.75 28.50 -1.48
N ARG A 281 -2.08 28.97 -2.69
CA ARG A 281 -1.79 28.27 -3.95
C ARG A 281 -0.74 29.00 -4.76
N PRO A 282 0.04 28.28 -5.59
CA PRO A 282 0.85 28.90 -6.62
C PRO A 282 -0.01 29.84 -7.48
N MET A 283 0.56 30.98 -7.86
CA MET A 283 -0.09 31.90 -8.79
C MET A 283 -0.52 31.18 -10.07
N ALA A 284 -1.70 31.53 -10.59
CA ALA A 284 -2.33 30.83 -11.71
C ALA A 284 -1.45 30.75 -12.96
N MET A 285 -0.55 31.72 -13.16
CA MET A 285 0.39 31.74 -14.29
C MET A 285 1.44 30.61 -14.28
N PHE A 286 1.67 29.98 -13.13
CA PHE A 286 2.57 28.83 -12.99
C PHE A 286 1.85 27.48 -13.15
N LEU A 287 0.52 27.47 -13.12
CA LEU A 287 -0.29 26.27 -13.14
C LEU A 287 -0.83 25.97 -14.54
N HIS A 288 -0.95 24.68 -14.85
CA HIS A 288 -1.57 24.21 -16.08
C HIS A 288 -2.24 22.84 -15.87
N PRO A 289 -3.49 22.63 -16.33
CA PRO A 289 -4.27 21.42 -16.05
C PRO A 289 -3.56 20.08 -16.34
N ASN A 290 -2.68 20.06 -17.34
CA ASN A 290 -2.06 18.82 -17.83
C ASN A 290 -0.60 18.63 -17.39
N TRP A 291 0.14 19.69 -17.04
CA TRP A 291 1.59 19.60 -16.89
C TRP A 291 2.17 20.40 -15.71
N ALA A 292 1.41 21.26 -15.04
CA ALA A 292 1.85 21.92 -13.82
C ALA A 292 0.73 21.93 -12.78
N LEU A 293 0.83 21.05 -11.79
CA LEU A 293 -0.22 20.78 -10.82
C LEU A 293 0.13 21.36 -9.45
N ALA A 294 -0.90 21.75 -8.70
CA ALA A 294 -0.77 22.08 -7.28
C ALA A 294 -0.72 20.78 -6.44
N GLY A 295 0.13 20.77 -5.42
CA GLY A 295 0.22 19.70 -4.44
C GLY A 295 0.41 20.24 -3.03
N ASP A 296 -0.31 19.70 -2.06
CA ASP A 296 -0.24 20.10 -0.66
C ASP A 296 1.07 19.63 -0.02
N ALA A 297 1.93 20.58 0.33
CA ALA A 297 3.27 20.35 0.85
C ALA A 297 3.36 20.48 2.37
N ASP A 298 2.26 20.80 3.05
CA ASP A 298 2.29 20.90 4.50
C ASP A 298 2.62 19.53 5.11
N LEU A 299 3.74 19.50 5.84
CA LEU A 299 4.27 18.31 6.50
C LEU A 299 4.39 18.50 8.02
N TYR A 300 4.15 19.71 8.55
CA TYR A 300 4.35 20.04 9.96
C TYR A 300 3.39 21.12 10.48
N GLY A 301 2.73 20.82 11.59
CA GLY A 301 1.84 21.71 12.32
C GLY A 301 1.03 20.92 13.34
N GLU A 302 1.68 20.44 14.40
CA GLU A 302 0.96 19.97 15.60
C GLU A 302 0.30 21.17 16.30
N PRO A 303 -0.88 20.99 16.92
CA PRO A 303 -0.85 20.25 18.18
C PRO A 303 -1.23 18.78 18.14
N ASN A 304 -1.64 18.22 16.99
CA ASN A 304 -1.83 16.76 16.80
C ASN A 304 -1.57 16.41 15.31
N ALA A 305 -0.30 16.31 14.91
CA ALA A 305 0.24 16.12 13.56
C ALA A 305 -0.26 14.82 13.01
N GLN A 306 -0.74 14.95 11.80
CA GLN A 306 -1.24 13.85 11.05
C GLN A 306 -0.48 13.84 9.73
N VAL A 307 0.80 13.47 9.83
CA VAL A 307 1.68 13.10 8.71
C VAL A 307 1.07 11.89 8.00
N TYR A 308 0.07 12.10 7.14
CA TYR A 308 -0.63 10.99 6.50
C TYR A 308 -0.70 11.18 5.00
N HIS A 309 0.44 10.89 4.36
CA HIS A 309 0.63 10.80 2.91
C HIS A 309 -0.11 9.63 2.24
N ALA A 310 -1.25 9.20 2.77
CA ALA A 310 -2.24 8.50 1.96
C ALA A 310 -3.16 9.57 1.35
N PRO A 311 -3.59 9.44 0.09
CA PRO A 311 -4.63 10.28 -0.48
C PRO A 311 -5.96 9.94 0.20
N LEU A 312 -6.10 10.31 1.46
CA LEU A 312 -7.38 10.37 2.12
C LEU A 312 -8.05 11.56 1.46
N GLU A 313 -9.07 11.30 0.63
CA GLU A 313 -10.12 12.29 0.38
C GLU A 313 -10.82 12.50 1.73
N LEU A 314 -10.13 13.17 2.66
CA LEU A 314 -10.64 13.54 3.99
C LEU A 314 -11.81 14.48 3.82
N SER A 315 -11.76 15.32 2.80
CA SER A 315 -12.85 16.19 2.46
C SER A 315 -13.34 15.91 1.04
N GLY A 316 -14.61 15.55 0.94
CA GLY A 316 -15.40 15.79 -0.27
C GLY A 316 -15.64 17.30 -0.49
N GLU A 317 -14.74 18.16 -0.01
CA GLU A 317 -14.80 19.60 -0.23
C GLU A 317 -14.34 19.87 -1.65
N LEU A 318 -15.20 20.54 -2.42
CA LEU A 318 -14.81 21.15 -3.68
C LEU A 318 -13.63 22.10 -3.41
N GLY A 319 -12.40 21.67 -3.72
CA GLY A 319 -11.21 22.51 -3.61
C GLY A 319 -10.02 21.93 -2.84
N ALA A 320 -10.10 20.73 -2.28
CA ALA A 320 -8.94 20.11 -1.61
C ALA A 320 -7.78 19.87 -2.60
N VAL A 321 -6.56 20.27 -2.22
CA VAL A 321 -5.34 20.03 -3.01
C VAL A 321 -4.76 18.68 -2.59
N PRO A 322 -4.52 17.72 -3.51
CA PRO A 322 -3.95 16.43 -3.14
C PRO A 322 -2.52 16.58 -2.59
N PRO A 323 -2.02 15.64 -1.77
CA PRO A 323 -0.66 15.71 -1.22
C PRO A 323 0.42 15.86 -2.30
N PHE A 324 1.42 16.70 -2.04
CA PHE A 324 2.51 17.02 -2.95
C PHE A 324 3.27 15.77 -3.40
N SER A 325 3.66 14.92 -2.46
CA SER A 325 4.35 13.65 -2.74
C SER A 325 3.50 12.70 -3.60
N TYR A 326 2.20 12.64 -3.35
CA TYR A 326 1.26 11.86 -4.17
C TYR A 326 1.16 12.41 -5.60
N GLN A 327 1.09 13.73 -5.76
CA GLN A 327 1.07 14.36 -7.08
C GLN A 327 2.34 14.06 -7.88
N VAL A 328 3.51 14.16 -7.23
CA VAL A 328 4.80 13.82 -7.85
C VAL A 328 4.80 12.36 -8.28
N ALA A 329 4.41 11.44 -7.39
CA ALA A 329 4.32 10.02 -7.69
C ALA A 329 3.33 9.71 -8.83
N ARG A 330 2.16 10.36 -8.84
CA ARG A 330 1.14 10.20 -9.88
C ARG A 330 1.65 10.63 -11.25
N LEU A 331 2.34 11.77 -11.32
CA LEU A 331 2.95 12.25 -12.57
C LEU A 331 4.08 11.34 -13.04
N ALA A 332 4.95 10.90 -12.11
CA ALA A 332 6.06 10.01 -12.43
C ALA A 332 5.57 8.62 -12.89
N GLN A 333 4.55 8.07 -12.22
CA GLN A 333 3.97 6.78 -12.59
C GLN A 333 3.28 6.82 -13.95
N ALA A 334 2.53 7.87 -14.27
CA ALA A 334 1.89 8.02 -15.58
C ALA A 334 2.94 7.99 -16.72
N GLN A 335 4.18 8.38 -16.41
CA GLN A 335 5.27 8.44 -17.37
C GLN A 335 6.11 7.16 -17.42
N TRP A 336 6.46 6.57 -16.28
CA TRP A 336 7.24 5.32 -16.22
C TRP A 336 6.40 4.07 -16.44
N TYR A 337 5.11 4.10 -16.09
CA TYR A 337 4.21 2.96 -16.13
C TYR A 337 2.83 3.35 -16.69
N PRO A 338 2.73 3.76 -17.97
CA PRO A 338 1.49 4.29 -18.56
C PRO A 338 0.32 3.30 -18.55
N LYS A 339 0.59 1.99 -18.44
CA LYS A 339 -0.43 0.93 -18.36
C LYS A 339 -0.92 0.64 -16.95
N ARG A 340 -0.27 1.19 -15.92
CA ARG A 340 -0.64 0.97 -14.52
C ARG A 340 -1.60 2.09 -14.11
N PRO A 341 -2.79 1.78 -13.57
CA PRO A 341 -3.71 2.82 -13.13
C PRO A 341 -3.01 3.73 -12.10
N PRO A 342 -3.29 5.04 -12.11
CA PRO A 342 -2.73 5.96 -11.13
C PRO A 342 -3.05 5.45 -9.72
N PRO A 343 -2.24 5.79 -8.71
CA PRO A 343 -2.52 5.35 -7.35
C PRO A 343 -3.90 5.89 -6.98
N THR A 344 -4.80 5.01 -6.54
CA THR A 344 -6.18 5.40 -6.21
C THR A 344 -6.17 6.23 -4.92
N SER A 345 -6.96 7.31 -4.88
CA SER A 345 -7.29 7.94 -3.61
C SER A 345 -7.95 6.91 -2.69
N ILE A 346 -7.44 6.79 -1.46
CA ILE A 346 -7.98 5.89 -0.46
C ILE A 346 -9.01 6.68 0.32
N ARG A 347 -10.29 6.50 0.01
CA ARG A 347 -11.35 7.07 0.85
C ARG A 347 -11.36 6.33 2.19
N PRO A 348 -11.10 7.02 3.32
CA PRO A 348 -11.22 6.39 4.62
C PRO A 348 -12.65 5.88 4.83
N GLY A 349 -12.76 4.69 5.43
CA GLY A 349 -14.06 4.17 5.87
C GLY A 349 -14.74 5.15 6.82
N LEU A 350 -16.07 5.02 6.97
CA LEU A 350 -16.86 5.90 7.85
C LEU A 350 -16.30 5.97 9.27
N LEU A 351 -15.94 4.81 9.85
CA LEU A 351 -15.39 4.74 11.20
C LEU A 351 -14.03 5.42 11.32
N THR A 352 -13.19 5.34 10.29
CA THR A 352 -11.89 6.03 10.24
C THR A 352 -12.09 7.54 10.22
N ARG A 353 -13.05 8.06 9.44
CA ARG A 353 -13.38 9.50 9.39
C ARG A 353 -13.91 10.01 10.72
N LEU A 354 -14.89 9.29 11.29
CA LEU A 354 -15.42 9.62 12.62
C LEU A 354 -14.33 9.61 13.69
N GLY A 355 -13.37 8.68 13.60
CA GLY A 355 -12.19 8.67 14.45
C GLY A 355 -11.43 9.99 14.37
N TYR A 356 -11.12 10.47 13.16
CA TYR A 356 -10.42 11.74 12.98
C TYR A 356 -11.18 12.95 13.56
N ASP A 357 -12.50 13.00 13.41
CA ASP A 357 -13.35 14.07 13.96
C ASP A 357 -13.23 14.17 15.48
N VAL A 358 -12.97 13.06 16.17
CA VAL A 358 -12.74 13.00 17.62
C VAL A 358 -11.26 12.87 18.00
N GLN A 359 -10.35 13.17 17.07
CA GLN A 359 -8.89 13.09 17.26
C GLN A 359 -8.39 11.68 17.65
N GLN A 360 -9.02 10.64 17.10
CA GLN A 360 -8.69 9.23 17.34
C GLN A 360 -8.19 8.53 16.07
N MET A 361 -7.13 7.73 16.20
CA MET A 361 -6.39 7.16 15.06
C MET A 361 -6.51 5.64 14.90
N TRP A 362 -7.48 5.02 15.57
CA TRP A 362 -7.60 3.57 15.69
C TRP A 362 -7.68 2.80 14.36
N LEU A 363 -8.25 3.42 13.33
CA LEU A 363 -8.48 2.79 12.02
C LEU A 363 -7.74 3.53 10.89
N HIS A 364 -6.63 4.19 11.24
CA HIS A 364 -5.77 4.84 10.28
C HIS A 364 -5.16 3.80 9.31
N PRO A 365 -5.25 4.00 7.98
CA PRO A 365 -4.58 3.13 7.03
C PRO A 365 -3.08 3.11 7.30
N ILE A 366 -2.46 1.94 7.24
CA ILE A 366 -1.02 1.82 7.50
C ILE A 366 -0.26 2.52 6.37
N VAL A 367 0.33 3.68 6.65
CA VAL A 367 1.29 4.36 5.78
C VAL A 367 2.69 3.97 6.24
N ASP A 368 3.44 3.36 5.33
CA ASP A 368 4.74 2.76 5.63
C ASP A 368 5.87 3.81 5.55
N PHE A 369 6.30 4.30 6.71
CA PHE A 369 7.42 5.25 6.86
C PHE A 369 8.72 4.58 7.29
N SER A 370 8.83 3.24 7.20
CA SER A 370 9.97 2.50 7.75
C SER A 370 11.25 2.55 6.89
N LEU A 371 11.26 3.34 5.80
CA LEU A 371 12.44 3.56 4.97
C LEU A 371 13.24 4.77 5.46
N PRO A 372 14.56 4.64 5.66
CA PRO A 372 15.37 5.76 6.12
C PRO A 372 15.56 6.80 5.00
N PRO A 373 15.67 8.11 5.31
CA PRO A 373 15.66 9.19 4.31
C PRO A 373 16.77 9.10 3.25
N ASP A 374 17.94 8.59 3.60
CA ASP A 374 19.07 8.32 2.69
C ASP A 374 18.78 7.23 1.66
N ARG A 375 17.71 6.45 1.87
CA ARG A 375 17.22 5.43 0.93
C ARG A 375 16.05 5.92 0.08
N MET A 376 15.43 7.03 0.47
CA MET A 376 14.36 7.66 -0.31
C MET A 376 14.89 8.71 -1.27
N PHE A 377 15.90 9.49 -0.84
CA PHE A 377 16.42 10.61 -1.60
C PHE A 377 17.93 10.53 -1.83
N GLN A 378 18.36 10.74 -3.06
CA GLN A 378 19.73 11.13 -3.37
C GLN A 378 19.81 12.65 -3.23
N LYS A 379 20.51 13.13 -2.21
CA LYS A 379 20.61 14.58 -1.94
C LYS A 379 21.76 15.17 -2.74
N VAL A 380 21.49 16.27 -3.45
CA VAL A 380 22.51 17.03 -4.16
C VAL A 380 22.30 18.53 -3.90
N PRO A 381 23.33 19.28 -3.46
CA PRO A 381 23.26 20.73 -3.36
C PRO A 381 22.93 21.38 -4.70
N ALA A 382 22.08 22.41 -4.68
CA ALA A 382 21.62 23.08 -5.89
C ALA A 382 22.78 23.70 -6.71
N TRP A 383 23.84 24.19 -6.05
CA TRP A 383 25.02 24.69 -6.75
C TRP A 383 25.74 23.63 -7.60
N GLN A 384 25.68 22.34 -7.24
CA GLN A 384 26.30 21.26 -8.01
C GLN A 384 25.55 20.98 -9.32
N VAL A 385 24.26 21.30 -9.38
CA VAL A 385 23.45 21.16 -10.60
C VAL A 385 24.00 22.02 -11.75
N PHE A 386 24.61 23.16 -11.40
CA PHE A 386 25.23 24.08 -12.35
C PHE A 386 26.67 23.74 -12.71
N ASP A 387 27.32 22.83 -11.99
CA ASP A 387 28.73 22.49 -12.22
C ASP A 387 28.85 21.38 -13.28
N PRO A 388 29.45 21.64 -14.45
CA PRO A 388 29.64 20.62 -15.49
C PRO A 388 30.72 19.59 -15.14
N THR A 389 31.53 19.82 -14.10
CA THR A 389 32.66 18.93 -13.74
C THR A 389 32.26 17.78 -12.81
N HIS A 390 31.07 17.84 -12.21
CA HIS A 390 30.51 16.77 -11.39
C HIS A 390 29.32 16.15 -12.14
N PRO A 391 29.55 15.09 -12.95
CA PRO A 391 28.44 14.41 -13.60
C PRO A 391 27.51 13.84 -12.52
N MET A 392 26.24 14.23 -12.55
CA MET A 392 25.21 13.58 -11.77
C MET A 392 25.10 12.13 -12.30
N CYS A 393 25.64 11.18 -11.56
CA CYS A 393 25.64 9.76 -11.89
C CYS A 393 24.25 9.14 -11.76
#